data_AF-A0A2Z5WZM6-F1
#
_entry.id   AF-A0A2Z5WZM6-F1
#
_cell.length_a   1.000
_cell.length_b   1.000
_cell.length_c   1.000
_cell.angle_alpha   90.00
_cell.angle_beta   90.00
_cell.angle_gamma   90.00
#
_symmetry.space_group_name_H-M   'P 1'
#
loop_
_entity.id
_entity.type
_entity.pdbx_description
1 polymer ?
#
loop_
_entity_poly.entity_id
_entity_poly.type
_entity_poly.pdbx_seq_one_letter_code
_entity_poly.pdbx_strand_id
1 'polypeptide(L)'
;MAGLDPFLVKVNTNTFFRLQVDKTIYDSDIALATGLTQTEPPAGSTIIDVSQRQARRSNKVGRVLVSVSKGRKSRRVPLICDLEKLTTIEAALKGKSLNLGITPTAWAVKRVSNG
;
A
#
# COMPACT_ATOMS: atom_id res chain seq x y z
N MET A 1 14.17 -5.82 12.31
CA MET A 1 12.70 -5.66 12.24
C MET A 1 12.44 -4.66 11.13
N ALA A 2 11.63 -5.01 10.12
CA ALA A 2 11.20 -4.01 9.15
C ALA A 2 10.32 -3.00 9.89
N GLY A 3 10.70 -1.72 9.83
CA GLY A 3 10.00 -0.65 10.53
C GLY A 3 8.61 -0.46 9.94
N LEU A 4 7.59 -0.46 10.81
CA LEU A 4 6.28 0.06 10.43
C LEU A 4 6.39 1.58 10.39
N ASP A 5 6.15 2.16 9.22
CA ASP A 5 6.14 3.60 9.04
C ASP A 5 4.69 4.08 8.85
N PRO A 6 4.37 5.29 9.35
CA PRO A 6 3.08 5.91 9.11
C PRO A 6 2.96 6.35 7.65
N PHE A 7 1.90 5.90 6.99
CA PHE A 7 1.44 6.44 5.71
C PHE A 7 0.02 6.96 5.86
N LEU A 8 -0.34 7.92 5.02
CA LEU A 8 -1.63 8.59 5.00
C LEU A 8 -2.42 8.13 3.78
N VAL A 9 -3.70 7.84 3.98
CA VAL A 9 -4.68 7.65 2.91
C VAL A 9 -5.71 8.75 2.99
N LYS A 10 -6.00 9.39 1.85
CA LYS A 10 -7.03 10.41 1.76
C LYS A 10 -8.41 9.76 1.87
N VAL A 11 -9.23 10.27 2.78
CA VAL A 11 -10.61 9.78 3.01
C VAL A 11 -11.62 10.73 2.35
N ASN A 12 -11.32 12.03 2.48
CA ASN A 12 -12.05 13.18 1.99
C ASN A 12 -11.08 14.38 1.91
N THR A 13 -11.54 15.54 1.45
CA THR A 13 -10.68 16.72 1.19
C THR A 13 -9.79 17.12 2.38
N ASN A 14 -10.34 17.08 3.60
CA ASN A 14 -9.64 17.51 4.82
C ASN A 14 -9.42 16.39 5.84
N THR A 15 -9.65 15.13 5.47
CA THR A 15 -9.52 14.02 6.43
C THR A 15 -8.64 12.92 5.85
N PHE A 16 -7.67 12.49 6.65
CA PHE A 16 -6.70 11.46 6.31
C PHE A 16 -6.68 10.36 7.36
N PHE A 17 -6.59 9.12 6.92
CA PHE A 17 -6.30 7.99 7.79
C PHE A 17 -4.80 7.77 7.86
N ARG A 18 -4.25 7.72 9.08
CA ARG A 18 -2.88 7.29 9.31
C ARG A 18 -2.86 5.78 9.53
N LEU A 19 -2.13 5.09 8.67
CA LEU A 19 -1.95 3.65 8.66
C LEU A 19 -0.48 3.31 8.89
N GLN A 20 -0.23 2.35 9.77
CA GLN A 20 1.08 1.75 9.94
C GLN A 20 1.27 0.68 8.86
N VAL A 21 2.24 0.84 7.97
CA VAL A 21 2.57 -0.12 6.91
C VAL A 21 4.08 -0.37 6.87
N ASP A 22 4.47 -1.51 6.32
CA ASP A 22 5.88 -1.86 6.20
C ASP A 22 6.54 -1.02 5.09
N LYS A 23 7.45 -0.12 5.47
CA LYS A 23 8.17 0.75 4.54
C LYS A 23 9.02 -0.01 3.52
N THR A 24 9.47 -1.21 3.87
CA THR A 24 10.28 -2.01 2.93
C THR A 24 9.43 -2.52 1.77
N ILE A 25 8.14 -2.74 2.01
CA ILE A 25 7.18 -3.16 0.99
C ILE A 25 6.61 -1.94 0.26
N TYR A 26 6.28 -0.89 1.03
CA TYR A 26 5.76 0.39 0.55
C TYR A 26 6.90 1.36 0.27
N ASP A 27 7.70 1.06 -0.75
CA ASP A 27 8.60 2.07 -1.31
C ASP A 27 7.79 3.23 -1.94
N SER A 28 8.48 4.27 -2.40
CA SER A 28 7.83 5.44 -3.01
C SER A 28 6.95 5.06 -4.20
N ASP A 29 7.35 4.08 -5.01
CA ASP A 29 6.64 3.70 -6.23
C ASP A 29 5.39 2.87 -5.93
N ILE A 30 5.43 2.03 -4.90
CA ILE A 30 4.32 1.22 -4.41
C ILE A 30 3.34 2.10 -3.65
N ALA A 31 3.82 3.02 -2.81
CA ALA A 31 2.98 3.99 -2.10
C ALA A 31 2.17 4.84 -3.09
N LEU A 32 2.82 5.41 -4.09
CA LEU A 32 2.14 6.17 -5.15
C LEU A 32 1.13 5.33 -5.94
N ALA A 33 1.49 4.09 -6.27
CA ALA A 33 0.59 3.17 -6.98
C ALA A 33 -0.64 2.78 -6.15
N THR A 34 -0.49 2.71 -4.83
CA THR A 34 -1.56 2.35 -3.89
C THR A 34 -2.37 3.55 -3.40
N GLY A 35 -1.96 4.79 -3.74
CA GLY A 35 -2.62 6.02 -3.25
C GLY A 35 -2.26 6.38 -1.80
N LEU A 36 -1.24 5.73 -1.24
CA LEU A 36 -0.67 6.05 0.06
C LEU A 36 0.37 7.15 -0.08
N THR A 37 0.43 8.07 0.87
CA THR A 37 1.42 9.14 0.87
C THR A 37 2.06 9.33 2.24
N GLN A 38 3.33 9.76 2.26
CA GLN A 38 3.99 10.26 3.47
C GLN A 38 4.02 11.79 3.50
N THR A 39 3.48 12.45 2.47
CA THR A 39 3.42 13.91 2.43
C THR A 39 2.52 14.44 3.54
N GLU A 40 2.98 15.48 4.21
CA GLU A 40 2.19 16.15 5.23
C GLU A 40 0.88 16.69 4.62
N PRO A 41 -0.27 16.42 5.26
CA PRO A 41 -1.54 16.88 4.73
C PRO A 41 -1.69 18.40 4.95
N PRO A 42 -2.63 19.06 4.23
CA PRO A 42 -2.80 20.50 4.33
C PRO A 42 -3.05 20.97 5.77
N ALA A 43 -2.61 22.19 6.10
CA ALA A 43 -2.88 22.80 7.39
C ALA A 43 -4.40 22.80 7.68
N GLY A 44 -4.78 22.37 8.89
CA GLY A 44 -6.19 22.24 9.29
C GLY A 44 -6.86 20.92 8.89
N SER A 45 -6.11 19.96 8.33
CA SER A 45 -6.63 18.61 8.07
C SER A 45 -6.74 17.77 9.35
N THR A 46 -7.78 16.94 9.40
CA THR A 46 -8.02 15.98 10.47
C THR A 46 -7.31 14.67 10.14
N ILE A 47 -6.33 14.29 10.97
CA ILE A 47 -5.67 12.99 10.87
C ILE A 47 -6.31 12.05 11.90
N ILE A 48 -6.84 10.93 11.43
CA ILE A 48 -7.41 9.91 12.29
C ILE A 48 -6.50 8.69 12.23
N ASP A 49 -5.91 8.34 13.38
CA ASP A 49 -5.12 7.14 13.52
C ASP A 49 -6.04 5.92 13.55
N VAL A 50 -5.92 5.04 12.55
CA VAL A 50 -6.76 3.86 12.44
C VAL A 50 -5.91 2.63 12.14
N SER A 51 -6.37 1.48 12.61
CA SER A 51 -5.80 0.22 12.15
C SER A 51 -6.17 -0.05 10.69
N GLN A 52 -5.32 -0.80 9.99
CA GLN A 52 -5.62 -1.32 8.65
C GLN A 52 -6.99 -2.00 8.56
N ARG A 53 -7.40 -2.71 9.63
CA ARG A 53 -8.70 -3.36 9.73
C ARG A 53 -9.86 -2.35 9.79
N GLN A 54 -9.72 -1.28 10.57
CA GLN A 54 -10.72 -0.21 10.66
C GLN A 54 -10.81 0.58 9.35
N ALA A 55 -9.68 0.92 8.73
CA ALA A 55 -9.68 1.61 7.45
C ALA A 55 -10.41 0.79 6.36
N ARG A 56 -10.22 -0.53 6.30
CA ARG A 56 -10.98 -1.38 5.38
C ARG A 56 -12.49 -1.39 5.65
N ARG A 57 -12.92 -1.31 6.91
CA ARG A 57 -14.34 -1.23 7.27
C ARG A 57 -15.00 0.09 6.87
N SER A 58 -14.22 1.14 6.65
CA SER A 58 -14.73 2.44 6.22
C SER A 58 -15.10 2.51 4.73
N ASN A 59 -14.83 1.45 3.95
CA ASN A 59 -14.98 1.41 2.49
C ASN A 59 -14.14 2.45 1.72
N LYS A 60 -13.18 3.11 2.38
CA LYS A 60 -12.24 4.06 1.74
C LYS A 60 -10.95 3.40 1.30
N VAL A 61 -10.70 2.19 1.78
CA VAL A 61 -9.44 1.49 1.62
C VAL A 61 -9.72 0.05 1.19
N GLY A 62 -9.19 -0.34 0.05
CA GLY A 62 -9.24 -1.69 -0.50
C GLY A 62 -8.07 -2.56 -0.05
N ARG A 63 -8.24 -3.88 -0.22
CA ARG A 63 -7.14 -4.84 -0.11
C ARG A 63 -6.93 -5.51 -1.46
N VAL A 64 -5.67 -5.63 -1.84
CA VAL A 64 -5.25 -6.23 -3.09
C VAL A 64 -4.21 -7.29 -2.78
N LEU A 65 -4.29 -8.42 -3.46
CA LEU A 65 -3.30 -9.47 -3.38
C LEU A 65 -2.35 -9.34 -4.56
N VAL A 66 -1.09 -9.03 -4.27
CA VAL A 66 -0.03 -8.95 -5.28
C VAL A 66 0.74 -10.27 -5.29
N SER A 67 0.67 -10.97 -6.42
CA SER A 67 1.47 -12.16 -6.66
C SER A 67 2.85 -11.75 -7.17
N VAL A 68 3.89 -12.14 -6.44
CA VAL A 68 5.28 -11.83 -6.75
C VAL A 68 6.09 -13.10 -6.97
N SER A 69 7.15 -13.03 -7.77
CA SER A 69 8.04 -14.16 -8.03
C SER A 69 9.51 -13.77 -7.96
N LYS A 70 10.34 -14.69 -7.49
CA LYS A 70 11.81 -14.62 -7.54
C LYS A 70 12.36 -15.99 -7.90
N GLY A 71 12.85 -16.13 -9.15
CA GLY A 71 13.24 -17.42 -9.71
C GLY A 71 12.06 -18.41 -9.69
N ARG A 72 12.27 -19.58 -9.09
CA ARG A 72 11.22 -20.62 -8.94
C ARG A 72 10.26 -20.39 -7.76
N LYS A 73 10.47 -19.37 -6.94
CA LYS A 73 9.65 -19.08 -5.76
C LYS A 73 8.56 -18.07 -6.11
N SER A 74 7.34 -18.28 -5.62
CA SER A 74 6.22 -17.35 -5.72
C SER A 74 5.60 -17.10 -4.35
N ARG A 75 5.06 -15.88 -4.15
CA ARG A 75 4.37 -15.47 -2.91
C ARG A 75 3.21 -14.54 -3.25
N ARG A 76 2.22 -14.48 -2.37
CA ARG A 76 1.15 -13.49 -2.43
C ARG A 76 1.33 -12.54 -1.26
N VAL A 77 1.42 -11.25 -1.55
CA VAL A 77 1.57 -10.18 -0.57
C VAL A 77 0.28 -9.37 -0.54
N PRO A 78 -0.41 -9.30 0.60
CA PRO A 78 -1.54 -8.41 0.74
C PRO A 78 -1.04 -6.97 0.85
N LEU A 79 -1.47 -6.14 -0.09
CA LEU A 79 -1.32 -4.70 -0.02
C LEU A 79 -2.68 -4.06 0.24
N ILE A 80 -2.61 -2.96 0.95
CA ILE A 80 -3.65 -1.97 1.12
C ILE A 80 -3.50 -0.90 0.05
N CYS A 81 -4.62 -0.45 -0.49
CA CYS A 81 -4.67 0.67 -1.41
C CYS A 81 -5.92 1.52 -1.16
N ASP A 82 -5.89 2.76 -1.63
CA ASP A 82 -7.08 3.58 -1.81
C ASP A 82 -8.08 2.85 -2.73
N LEU A 83 -9.36 2.91 -2.37
CA LEU A 83 -10.44 2.35 -3.17
C LEU A 83 -10.46 2.95 -4.59
N GLU A 84 -10.17 4.25 -4.72
CA GLU A 84 -10.14 4.94 -6.01
C GLU A 84 -9.01 4.43 -6.92
N LYS A 85 -7.95 3.86 -6.33
CA LYS A 85 -6.81 3.30 -7.07
C LYS A 85 -6.97 1.82 -7.41
N LEU A 86 -7.99 1.13 -6.90
CA LEU A 86 -8.19 -0.32 -7.11
C LEU A 86 -8.25 -0.73 -8.58
N THR A 87 -8.81 0.09 -9.45
CA THR A 87 -8.91 -0.22 -10.90
C THR A 87 -7.59 0.04 -11.63
N THR A 88 -6.78 0.97 -11.13
CA THR A 88 -5.53 1.41 -11.77
C THR A 88 -4.27 0.74 -11.20
N ILE A 89 -4.37 0.13 -10.02
CA ILE A 89 -3.23 -0.43 -9.29
C ILE A 89 -2.56 -1.58 -10.05
N GLU A 90 -3.32 -2.39 -10.78
CA GLU A 90 -2.75 -3.47 -11.60
C GLU A 90 -1.81 -2.91 -12.67
N ALA A 91 -2.24 -1.87 -13.38
CA ALA A 91 -1.41 -1.20 -14.37
C ALA A 91 -0.20 -0.50 -13.72
N ALA A 92 -0.40 0.16 -12.57
CA ALA A 92 0.64 0.90 -11.88
C ALA A 92 1.72 0.01 -11.25
N LEU A 93 1.40 -1.24 -10.91
CA LEU A 93 2.33 -2.23 -10.35
C LEU A 93 2.93 -3.18 -11.40
N LYS A 94 2.40 -3.17 -12.64
CA LYS A 94 2.92 -4.01 -13.72
C LYS A 94 4.36 -3.63 -14.03
N GLY A 95 5.25 -4.63 -13.99
CA GLY A 95 6.68 -4.43 -14.25
C GLY A 95 7.48 -3.86 -13.07
N LYS A 96 6.84 -3.56 -11.94
CA LYS A 96 7.53 -3.16 -10.70
C LYS A 96 8.00 -4.38 -9.91
N SER A 97 8.86 -4.12 -8.93
CA SER A 97 9.30 -5.11 -7.94
C SER A 97 8.91 -4.69 -6.53
N LEU A 98 8.65 -5.68 -5.68
CA LEU A 98 8.44 -5.50 -4.24
C LEU A 98 9.66 -5.99 -3.49
N ASN A 99 10.14 -5.21 -2.53
CA ASN A 99 11.21 -5.66 -1.65
C ASN A 99 10.61 -6.45 -0.48
N LEU A 100 11.06 -7.70 -0.31
CA LEU A 100 10.56 -8.60 0.72
C LEU A 100 11.70 -9.29 1.45
N GLY A 101 11.46 -9.60 2.72
CA GLY A 101 12.35 -10.37 3.58
C GLY A 101 13.11 -9.49 4.58
N ILE A 102 13.85 -10.15 5.48
CA ILE A 102 14.68 -9.49 6.50
C ILE A 102 15.79 -8.68 5.84
N THR A 103 16.39 -9.24 4.79
CA THR A 103 17.22 -8.50 3.83
C THR A 103 16.34 -8.15 2.64
N PRO A 104 16.07 -6.86 2.40
CA PRO A 104 15.20 -6.44 1.31
C PRO A 104 15.76 -6.94 -0.01
N THR A 105 15.02 -7.84 -0.64
CA THR A 105 15.35 -8.34 -1.97
C THR A 105 14.18 -8.12 -2.90
N ALA A 106 14.47 -7.71 -4.12
CA ALA A 106 13.47 -7.46 -5.14
C ALA A 106 12.78 -8.76 -5.59
N TRP A 107 11.45 -8.76 -5.58
CA TRP A 107 10.58 -9.77 -6.17
C TRP A 107 9.75 -9.13 -7.27
N ALA A 108 9.74 -9.71 -8.47
CA ALA A 108 9.00 -9.17 -9.59
C ALA A 108 7.49 -9.37 -9.41
N VAL A 109 6.70 -8.31 -9.63
CA VAL A 109 5.24 -8.39 -9.63
C VAL A 109 4.77 -9.14 -10.89
N LYS A 110 3.97 -10.20 -10.69
CA LYS A 110 3.43 -11.05 -11.76
C LYS A 110 1.98 -10.77 -12.05
N ARG A 111 1.17 -10.64 -11.00
CA ARG A 111 -0.28 -10.45 -11.11
C ARG A 111 -0.78 -9.69 -9.91
N VAL A 112 -1.75 -8.84 -10.13
CA VAL A 112 -2.48 -8.13 -9.10
C VAL A 112 -3.93 -8.62 -9.15
N SER A 113 -4.51 -8.95 -8.01
CA SER A 113 -5.90 -9.40 -7.93
C SER A 113 -6.60 -8.70 -6.78
N ASN A 114 -7.79 -8.18 -7.04
CA ASN A 114 -8.66 -7.64 -5.99
C ASN A 114 -9.05 -8.79 -5.05
N GLY A 115 -9.01 -8.54 -3.73
CA GLY A 115 -9.30 -9.53 -2.71
C GLY A 115 -10.16 -9.01 -1.59
#